data_AF-A0A6P8VG78-F1
#
_entry.id   AF-A0A6P8VG78-F1
#
_cell.length_a   1.000
_cell.length_b   1.000
_cell.length_c   1.000
_cell.angle_alpha   90.00
_cell.angle_beta   90.00
_cell.angle_gamma   90.00
#
_symmetry.space_group_name_H-M   'P 1'
#
loop_
_entity.id
_entity.type
_entity.pdbx_description
1 polymer ?
#
loop_
_entity_poly.entity_id
_entity_poly.type
_entity_poly.pdbx_seq_one_letter_code
_entity_poly.pdbx_strand_id
1 'polypeptide(L)'
;MDACTKTEHKLSRESPSNKLLYAKEISTYKKMVDDYYKGIREMVPISDQDMNTHLAEVSRQHTHELNTELALHQLYQYASKYYDVIIKSLDEDPAAQNKQLTLRLQQIAAALENKVTDL
;
A
#
# COMPACT_ATOMS: atom_id res chain seq x y z
N MET A 1 12.15 -15.21 -6.42
CA MET A 1 12.50 -14.80 -5.03
C MET A 1 13.99 -14.93 -4.76
N ASP A 2 14.61 -16.11 -4.90
CA ASP A 2 16.05 -16.30 -4.62
C ASP A 2 16.98 -15.41 -5.46
N ALA A 3 16.56 -15.03 -6.68
CA ALA A 3 17.29 -14.08 -7.53
C ALA A 3 17.26 -12.62 -7.01
N CYS A 4 16.30 -12.27 -6.13
CA CYS A 4 16.17 -10.92 -5.59
C CYS A 4 16.80 -10.77 -4.20
N THR A 5 17.32 -11.85 -3.60
CA THR A 5 18.02 -11.77 -2.31
C THR A 5 19.52 -11.53 -2.49
N LYS A 6 20.07 -10.63 -1.67
CA LYS A 6 21.52 -10.37 -1.60
C LYS A 6 22.29 -11.47 -0.88
N THR A 7 21.61 -12.32 -0.09
CA THR A 7 22.27 -13.42 0.62
C THR A 7 22.69 -14.52 -0.35
N GLU A 8 23.97 -14.90 -0.33
CA GLU A 8 24.43 -16.11 -0.98
C GLU A 8 24.11 -17.32 -0.11
N HIS A 9 23.45 -18.32 -0.70
CA HIS A 9 23.18 -19.58 -0.04
C HIS A 9 24.06 -20.66 -0.67
N LYS A 10 24.89 -21.31 0.16
CA LYS A 10 25.60 -22.51 -0.26
C LYS A 10 24.60 -23.65 -0.38
N LEU A 11 24.57 -24.29 -1.53
CA LEU A 11 23.71 -25.43 -1.78
C LEU A 11 24.28 -26.66 -1.07
N SER A 12 23.42 -27.38 -0.37
CA SER A 12 23.70 -28.63 0.31
C SER A 12 22.65 -29.67 -0.05
N ARG A 13 22.85 -30.94 0.35
CA ARG A 13 21.89 -32.02 0.06
C ARG A 13 20.55 -31.82 0.77
N GLU A 14 20.55 -31.04 1.84
CA GLU A 14 19.39 -30.65 2.64
C GLU A 14 18.69 -29.41 2.08
N SER A 15 19.23 -28.80 1.01
CA SER A 15 18.61 -27.64 0.39
C SER A 15 17.28 -28.02 -0.28
N PRO A 16 16.24 -27.17 -0.17
CA PRO A 16 14.95 -27.39 -0.82
C PRO A 16 15.09 -27.64 -2.33
N SER A 17 14.24 -28.51 -2.88
CA SER A 17 14.33 -28.98 -4.27
C SER A 17 14.33 -27.85 -5.31
N ASN A 18 13.56 -26.78 -5.07
CA ASN A 18 13.54 -25.62 -5.97
C ASN A 18 14.90 -24.92 -6.04
N LYS A 19 15.64 -24.81 -4.93
CA LYS A 19 16.97 -24.19 -4.90
C LYS A 19 18.01 -25.06 -5.61
N LEU A 20 17.90 -26.38 -5.51
CA LEU A 20 18.76 -27.30 -6.24
C LEU A 20 18.46 -27.28 -7.74
N LEU A 21 17.18 -27.20 -8.12
CA LEU A 21 16.74 -27.19 -9.51
C LEU A 21 17.22 -25.95 -10.26
N TYR A 22 17.13 -24.78 -9.64
CA TYR A 22 17.53 -23.49 -10.24
C TYR A 22 18.95 -23.03 -9.82
N ALA A 23 19.73 -23.93 -9.23
CA ALA A 23 21.05 -23.66 -8.68
C ALA A 23 21.99 -22.95 -9.66
N LYS A 24 21.93 -23.35 -10.94
CA LYS A 24 22.83 -22.87 -11.99
C LYS A 24 22.38 -21.51 -12.52
N GLU A 25 21.08 -21.27 -12.57
CA GLU A 25 20.46 -20.09 -13.16
C GLU A 25 20.31 -18.94 -12.17
N ILE A 26 20.22 -19.22 -10.87
CA ILE A 26 20.02 -18.19 -9.82
C ILE A 26 21.12 -17.12 -9.86
N SER A 27 22.38 -17.48 -10.10
CA SER A 27 23.49 -16.52 -10.18
C SER A 27 23.31 -15.56 -11.36
N THR A 28 22.89 -16.07 -12.52
CA THR A 28 22.57 -15.27 -13.70
C THR A 28 21.38 -14.35 -13.43
N TYR A 29 20.31 -14.85 -12.82
CA TYR A 29 19.15 -14.03 -12.50
C TYR A 29 19.45 -12.94 -11.46
N LYS A 30 20.31 -13.22 -10.48
CA LYS A 30 20.79 -12.19 -9.53
C LYS A 30 21.48 -11.05 -10.26
N LYS A 31 22.38 -11.36 -11.20
CA LYS A 31 23.03 -10.34 -12.03
C LYS A 31 22.00 -9.53 -12.83
N MET A 32 21.01 -10.19 -13.43
CA MET A 32 19.93 -9.49 -14.15
C MET A 32 19.13 -8.55 -13.25
N VAL A 33 18.84 -8.96 -12.01
CA VAL A 33 18.15 -8.11 -11.02
C VAL A 33 19.01 -6.91 -10.61
N ASP A 34 20.31 -7.12 -10.39
CA ASP A 34 21.24 -6.04 -10.05
C ASP A 34 21.36 -5.04 -11.21
N ASP A 35 21.54 -5.53 -12.44
CA ASP A 35 21.59 -4.71 -13.66
C ASP A 35 20.26 -3.97 -13.89
N TYR A 36 19.11 -4.60 -13.58
CA TYR A 36 17.79 -3.98 -13.67
C TYR A 36 17.64 -2.80 -12.71
N TYR A 37 18.00 -2.96 -11.43
CA TYR A 37 17.95 -1.85 -10.47
C TYR A 37 18.96 -0.75 -10.77
N LYS A 38 20.15 -1.12 -11.26
CA LYS A 38 21.14 -0.15 -11.74
C LYS A 38 20.57 0.66 -12.91
N GLY A 39 19.97 -0.02 -13.89
CA GLY A 39 19.32 0.62 -15.03
C GLY A 39 18.23 1.61 -14.60
N ILE A 40 17.33 1.23 -13.69
CA ILE A 40 16.29 2.13 -13.16
C ILE A 40 16.92 3.36 -12.49
N ARG A 41 17.98 3.18 -11.70
CA ARG A 41 18.65 4.30 -11.01
C ARG A 41 19.30 5.28 -11.99
N GLU A 42 19.80 4.77 -13.13
CA GLU A 42 20.47 5.57 -14.16
C GLU A 42 19.49 6.25 -15.13
N MET A 43 18.19 5.90 -15.07
CA MET A 43 17.16 6.58 -15.87
C MET A 43 16.96 8.03 -15.45
N VAL A 44 16.44 8.83 -16.38
CA VAL A 44 16.08 10.23 -16.12
C VAL A 44 14.99 10.26 -15.03
N PRO A 45 15.13 11.13 -14.00
CA PRO A 45 14.12 11.26 -12.97
C PRO A 45 12.77 11.67 -13.56
N ILE A 46 11.69 11.09 -13.04
CA ILE A 46 10.32 11.45 -13.40
C ILE A 46 9.96 12.74 -12.65
N SER A 47 9.41 13.72 -13.36
CA SER A 47 8.93 14.95 -12.73
C SER A 47 7.63 14.71 -11.95
N ASP A 48 7.37 15.52 -10.93
CA ASP A 48 6.09 15.46 -10.19
C ASP A 48 4.89 15.69 -11.13
N GLN A 49 5.05 16.54 -12.15
CA GLN A 49 4.01 16.80 -13.14
C GLN A 49 3.69 15.55 -13.97
N ASP A 50 4.71 14.85 -14.48
CA ASP A 50 4.51 13.64 -15.28
C ASP A 50 3.91 12.52 -14.43
N MET A 51 4.37 12.37 -13.19
CA MET A 51 3.83 11.40 -12.25
C MET A 51 2.36 11.69 -11.95
N ASN A 52 2.01 12.93 -11.62
CA ASN A 52 0.63 13.33 -11.36
C ASN A 52 -0.28 13.16 -12.59
N THR A 53 0.25 13.44 -13.78
CA THR A 53 -0.48 13.25 -15.04
C THR A 53 -0.80 11.77 -15.26
N HIS A 54 0.18 10.89 -15.05
CA HIS A 54 -0.01 9.45 -15.16
C HIS A 54 -1.01 8.92 -14.13
N LEU A 55 -0.89 9.33 -12.86
CA LEU A 55 -1.82 8.93 -11.78
C LEU A 55 -3.25 9.41 -12.05
N ALA A 56 -3.42 10.64 -12.56
CA ALA A 56 -4.74 11.17 -12.92
C ALA A 56 -5.38 10.41 -14.08
N GLU A 57 -4.58 10.01 -15.08
CA GLU A 57 -5.05 9.20 -16.20
C GLU A 57 -5.53 7.83 -15.74
N VAL A 58 -4.71 7.12 -14.96
CA VAL A 58 -5.07 5.81 -14.39
C VAL A 58 -6.33 5.92 -13.52
N SER A 59 -6.42 6.96 -12.68
CA SER A 59 -7.60 7.20 -11.85
C SER A 59 -8.84 7.34 -12.73
N ARG A 60 -8.81 8.20 -13.75
CA ARG A 60 -9.95 8.43 -14.66
C ARG A 60 -10.38 7.16 -15.39
N GLN A 61 -9.43 6.32 -15.80
CA GLN A 61 -9.72 5.09 -16.53
C GLN A 61 -10.49 4.08 -15.66
N HIS A 62 -10.22 4.02 -14.34
CA HIS A 62 -10.75 2.96 -13.48
C HIS A 62 -11.76 3.44 -12.42
N THR A 63 -12.10 4.74 -12.37
CA THR A 63 -13.04 5.31 -11.36
C THR A 63 -14.34 4.53 -11.25
N HIS A 64 -14.88 4.04 -12.37
CA HIS A 64 -16.18 3.36 -12.41
C HIS A 64 -16.10 1.83 -12.22
N GLU A 65 -14.89 1.28 -12.08
CA GLU A 65 -14.68 -0.16 -11.90
C GLU A 65 -14.70 -0.58 -10.43
N LEU A 66 -14.59 0.39 -9.52
CA LEU A 66 -14.50 0.15 -8.09
C LEU A 66 -15.81 0.45 -7.38
N ASN A 67 -16.26 -0.47 -6.53
CA ASN A 67 -17.35 -0.21 -5.60
C ASN A 67 -16.82 0.59 -4.40
N THR A 68 -16.78 1.92 -4.56
CA THR A 68 -16.29 2.87 -3.56
C THR A 68 -17.15 2.87 -2.30
N GLU A 69 -18.47 2.70 -2.43
CA GLU A 69 -19.40 2.67 -1.29
C GLU A 69 -19.12 1.49 -0.36
N LEU A 70 -18.97 0.28 -0.92
CA LEU A 70 -18.65 -0.91 -0.12
C LEU A 70 -17.27 -0.79 0.54
N ALA A 71 -16.27 -0.29 -0.19
CA ALA A 71 -14.94 -0.06 0.36
C ALA A 71 -14.96 0.94 1.53
N LEU A 72 -15.70 2.04 1.39
CA LEU A 72 -15.86 3.04 2.45
C LEU A 72 -16.55 2.45 3.69
N HIS A 73 -17.58 1.64 3.51
CA HIS A 73 -18.25 0.97 4.61
C HIS A 73 -17.31 0.01 5.36
N GLN A 74 -16.52 -0.79 4.64
CA GLN A 74 -15.51 -1.67 5.25
C GLN A 74 -14.42 -0.89 5.98
N LEU A 75 -13.93 0.22 5.41
CA LEU A 75 -12.96 1.09 6.06
C LEU A 75 -13.54 1.72 7.34
N TYR A 76 -14.80 2.14 7.32
CA TYR A 76 -15.46 2.68 8.50
C TYR A 76 -15.59 1.63 9.62
N GLN A 77 -15.82 0.35 9.30
CA GLN A 77 -15.83 -0.70 10.34
C GLN A 77 -14.51 -0.76 11.12
N TYR A 78 -13.37 -0.59 10.43
CA TYR A 78 -12.08 -0.47 11.11
C TYR A 78 -11.98 0.82 11.93
N ALA A 79 -12.44 1.96 11.39
CA ALA A 79 -12.42 3.23 12.10
C ALA A 79 -13.27 3.18 13.38
N SER A 80 -14.45 2.57 13.33
CA SER A 80 -15.34 2.34 14.48
C SER A 80 -14.71 1.42 15.52
N LYS A 81 -14.08 0.31 15.09
CA LYS A 81 -13.39 -0.62 16.00
C LYS A 81 -12.26 0.05 16.80
N TYR A 82 -11.56 1.01 16.22
CA TYR A 82 -10.42 1.70 16.83
C TYR A 82 -10.74 3.16 17.19
N TYR A 83 -12.03 3.49 17.34
CA TYR A 83 -12.52 4.86 17.40
C TYR A 83 -11.81 5.71 18.46
N ASP A 84 -11.74 5.23 19.72
CA ASP A 84 -11.11 5.98 20.81
C ASP A 84 -9.63 6.28 20.57
N VAL A 85 -8.92 5.33 19.96
CA VAL A 85 -7.49 5.48 19.63
C VAL A 85 -7.30 6.50 18.52
N ILE A 86 -8.17 6.48 17.51
CA ILE A 86 -8.13 7.43 16.39
C ILE A 86 -8.47 8.84 16.90
N ILE A 87 -9.52 9.00 17.70
CA ILE A 87 -9.92 10.28 18.29
C ILE A 87 -8.77 10.87 19.11
N LYS A 88 -8.17 10.06 20.00
CA LYS A 88 -6.99 10.49 20.76
C LYS A 88 -5.84 10.95 19.87
N SER A 89 -5.57 10.21 18.78
CA SER A 89 -4.49 10.57 17.85
C SER A 89 -4.78 11.87 17.07
N LEU A 90 -6.05 12.13 16.73
CA LEU A 90 -6.48 13.37 16.07
C LEU A 90 -6.45 14.56 17.04
N ASP A 91 -6.73 14.32 18.32
CA ASP A 91 -6.65 15.35 19.36
C ASP A 91 -5.22 15.65 19.78
N GLU A 92 -4.26 14.75 19.57
CA GLU A 92 -2.84 15.00 19.84
C GLU A 92 -2.11 15.72 18.69
N ASP A 93 -2.62 15.64 17.45
CA ASP A 93 -2.01 16.25 16.26
C ASP A 93 -2.54 17.69 16.01
N PRO A 94 -1.69 18.73 16.10
CA PRO A 94 -2.08 20.12 15.83
C PRO A 94 -2.63 20.33 14.40
N ALA A 95 -2.14 19.59 13.40
CA ALA A 95 -2.63 19.73 12.03
C ALA A 95 -4.05 19.17 11.89
N ALA A 96 -4.36 18.07 12.58
CA ALA A 96 -5.69 17.49 12.66
C ALA A 96 -6.67 18.37 13.43
N GLN A 97 -6.24 18.94 14.56
CA GLN A 97 -7.01 19.92 15.32
C GLN A 97 -7.38 21.16 14.48
N ASN A 98 -6.41 21.73 13.77
CA ASN A 98 -6.62 22.89 12.90
C ASN A 98 -7.65 22.62 11.80
N LYS A 99 -7.75 21.37 11.34
CA LYS A 99 -8.73 20.93 10.33
C LYS A 99 -10.03 20.38 10.95
N GLN A 100 -10.14 20.38 12.27
CA GLN A 100 -11.27 19.85 13.04
C GLN A 100 -11.60 18.39 12.68
N LEU A 101 -10.58 17.56 12.46
CA LEU A 101 -10.78 16.19 11.99
C LEU A 101 -11.52 15.31 13.00
N THR A 102 -11.29 15.50 14.30
CA THR A 102 -12.03 14.83 15.38
C THR A 102 -13.54 15.04 15.24
N LEU A 103 -13.95 16.30 15.07
CA LEU A 103 -15.37 16.67 14.90
C LEU A 103 -15.97 16.05 13.63
N ARG A 104 -15.23 16.04 12.52
CA ARG A 104 -15.70 15.44 11.27
C ARG A 104 -15.91 13.93 11.42
N LEU A 105 -15.01 13.23 12.10
CA LEU A 105 -15.15 11.79 12.34
C LEU A 105 -16.35 11.49 13.25
N GLN A 106 -16.55 12.28 14.30
CA GLN A 106 -17.73 12.20 15.18
C GLN A 106 -19.04 12.36 14.39
N GLN A 107 -19.11 13.33 13.48
CA GLN A 107 -20.28 13.56 12.63
C GLN A 107 -20.55 12.38 11.69
N ILE A 108 -19.49 11.80 11.10
CA ILE A 108 -19.61 10.60 10.24
C ILE A 108 -20.13 9.43 11.07
N ALA A 109 -19.58 9.20 12.26
CA ALA A 109 -20.01 8.10 13.12
C ALA A 109 -21.50 8.24 13.52
N ALA A 110 -21.91 9.42 13.98
CA ALA A 110 -23.30 9.69 14.32
C ALA A 110 -24.25 9.48 13.13
N ALA A 111 -23.86 9.91 11.92
CA ALA A 111 -24.68 9.76 10.72
C ALA A 111 -24.83 8.29 10.29
N LEU A 112 -23.81 7.46 10.50
CA LEU A 112 -23.82 6.04 10.14
C LEU A 112 -24.55 5.18 11.19
N GLU A 113 -24.40 5.49 12.48
CA GLU A 113 -25.10 4.78 13.56
C GLU A 113 -26.61 5.02 13.54
N ASN A 114 -27.05 6.26 13.26
CA ASN A 114 -28.48 6.57 13.13
C ASN A 114 -29.15 5.86 11.94
N LYS A 115 -28.39 5.53 10.89
CA LYS A 115 -28.91 4.75 9.75
C LYS A 115 -29.05 3.26 10.05
N VAL A 116 -28.33 2.73 11.04
CA VAL A 116 -28.43 1.32 11.46
C VAL A 116 -29.70 1.07 12.28
N THR A 117 -30.24 2.08 12.96
CA THR A 117 -31.46 1.96 13.78
C THR A 117 -32.77 2.07 13.00
N ASP A 118 -32.74 2.55 11.75
CA ASP A 118 -33.92 2.71 10.88
C ASP A 118 -34.17 1.51 9.92
N LEU A 119 -33.44 0.40 10.09
CA LEU A 119 -33.56 -0.87 9.35
C LEU A 119 -34.01 -2.00 10.28
#